data_AF-A0A954IL12-F1
#
_entry.id   AF-A0A954IL12-F1
#
_cell.length_a   1.000
_cell.length_b   1.000
_cell.length_c   1.000
_cell.angle_alpha   90.00
_cell.angle_beta   90.00
_cell.angle_gamma   90.00
#
_symmetry.space_group_name_H-M   'P 1'
#
loop_
_entity.id
_entity.type
_entity.pdbx_description
1 polymer ?
#
loop_
_entity_poly.entity_id
_entity_poly.type
_entity_poly.pdbx_seq_one_letter_code
_entity_poly.pdbx_strand_id
1 'polypeptide(L)'
;VVYWKDLLELRSDLRTIGLIILATIPVGIAGIMFKDQIEALMSSPLPVGFALIVTAVVLLISQRLQRDALTIREVSWPTVAIIGLFQAVAILPGISRSGSTIAGGLLCGLQRSEATRFSFLIAIPAIGGATIVKAKDLLSGEAAVSAQEIGPLAVGTVVSFLVGLVALKALIRVVSANRLHWFAGYCLTAGLATVAWQLLG
;
A
#
# COMPACT_ATOMS: atom_id res chain seq x y z
N VAL A 1 -7.33 -3.80 -15.00
CA VAL A 1 -6.37 -4.41 -15.95
C VAL A 1 -5.88 -5.77 -15.45
N VAL A 2 -5.10 -5.85 -14.37
CA VAL A 2 -4.56 -7.15 -13.90
C VAL A 2 -5.62 -7.98 -13.15
N TYR A 3 -6.29 -7.39 -12.16
CA TYR A 3 -7.32 -8.05 -11.33
C TYR A 3 -8.76 -7.85 -11.85
N TRP A 4 -8.94 -7.73 -13.16
CA TRP A 4 -10.28 -7.44 -13.72
C TRP A 4 -11.28 -8.56 -13.43
N LYS A 5 -10.85 -9.82 -13.51
CA LYS A 5 -11.73 -10.97 -13.21
C LYS A 5 -12.17 -10.97 -11.75
N ASP A 6 -11.24 -10.75 -10.82
CA ASP A 6 -11.55 -10.64 -9.39
C ASP A 6 -12.55 -9.50 -9.09
N LEU A 7 -12.45 -8.38 -9.80
CA LEU A 7 -13.41 -7.27 -9.70
C LEU A 7 -14.79 -7.61 -10.24
N LEU A 8 -14.88 -8.45 -11.28
CA LEU A 8 -16.17 -8.95 -11.77
C LEU A 8 -16.78 -9.93 -10.76
N GLU A 9 -15.98 -10.83 -10.20
CA GLU A 9 -16.43 -11.80 -9.19
C GLU A 9 -16.95 -11.10 -7.92
N LEU A 10 -16.30 -10.00 -7.52
CA LEU A 10 -16.73 -9.17 -6.39
C LEU A 10 -18.18 -8.70 -6.49
N ARG A 11 -18.74 -8.53 -7.69
CA ARG A 11 -20.15 -8.13 -7.89
C ARG A 11 -21.13 -9.12 -7.24
N SER A 12 -20.73 -10.38 -7.11
CA SER A 12 -21.52 -11.45 -6.49
C SER A 12 -21.09 -11.75 -5.04
N ASP A 13 -20.04 -11.10 -4.53
CA ASP A 13 -19.46 -11.36 -3.21
C ASP A 13 -19.59 -10.14 -2.29
N LEU A 14 -20.81 -9.91 -1.82
CA LEU A 14 -21.15 -8.80 -0.91
C LEU A 14 -20.37 -8.85 0.41
N ARG A 15 -20.00 -10.04 0.88
CA ARG A 15 -19.21 -10.18 2.10
C ARG A 15 -17.81 -9.61 1.88
N THR A 16 -17.12 -10.02 0.82
CA THR A 16 -15.78 -9.50 0.54
C THR A 16 -15.80 -8.00 0.28
N ILE A 17 -16.85 -7.45 -0.36
CA ILE A 17 -17.06 -6.01 -0.46
C ILE A 17 -17.13 -5.35 0.92
N GLY A 18 -17.93 -5.90 1.83
CA GLY A 18 -18.03 -5.40 3.21
C GLY A 18 -16.68 -5.42 3.95
N LEU A 19 -15.89 -6.50 3.76
CA LEU A 19 -14.55 -6.61 4.32
C LEU A 19 -13.58 -5.58 3.73
N ILE A 20 -13.67 -5.30 2.43
CA ILE A 20 -12.86 -4.26 1.76
C ILE A 20 -13.17 -2.89 2.34
N ILE A 21 -14.46 -2.56 2.50
CA ILE A 21 -14.90 -1.30 3.10
C ILE A 21 -14.35 -1.19 4.53
N LEU A 22 -14.54 -2.23 5.35
CA LEU A 22 -14.06 -2.24 6.73
C LEU A 22 -12.55 -2.03 6.82
N ALA A 23 -11.76 -2.71 5.99
CA ALA A 23 -10.30 -2.55 5.96
C ALA A 23 -9.84 -1.16 5.45
N THR A 24 -10.71 -0.44 4.73
CA THR A 24 -10.39 0.88 4.17
C THR A 24 -10.73 2.02 5.14
N ILE A 25 -11.68 1.83 6.05
CA ILE A 25 -12.09 2.87 7.00
C ILE A 25 -10.89 3.43 7.81
N PRO A 26 -10.02 2.60 8.44
CA PRO A 26 -8.95 3.14 9.28
C PRO A 26 -7.95 4.02 8.50
N VAL A 27 -7.62 3.64 7.26
CA VAL A 27 -6.69 4.41 6.43
C VAL A 27 -7.32 5.72 5.93
N GLY A 28 -8.62 5.72 5.62
CA GLY A 28 -9.34 6.94 5.26
C GLY A 28 -9.39 7.95 6.42
N ILE A 29 -9.70 7.46 7.64
CA ILE A 29 -9.71 8.30 8.85
C ILE A 29 -8.31 8.86 9.11
N ALA A 30 -7.29 8.00 9.12
CA ALA A 30 -5.92 8.42 9.41
C ALA A 30 -5.37 9.40 8.36
N GLY A 31 -5.67 9.20 7.07
CA GLY A 31 -5.25 10.08 5.99
C GLY A 31 -5.85 11.48 6.07
N ILE A 32 -7.07 11.62 6.59
CA ILE A 32 -7.71 12.93 6.79
C ILE A 32 -7.21 13.57 8.09
N MET A 33 -7.15 12.81 9.19
CA MET A 33 -6.82 13.32 10.52
C MET A 33 -5.35 13.71 10.66
N PHE A 34 -4.45 13.05 9.93
CA PHE A 34 -3.01 13.27 10.02
C PHE A 34 -2.40 13.87 8.75
N LYS A 35 -3.20 14.51 7.89
CA LYS A 35 -2.76 15.06 6.58
C LYS A 35 -1.48 15.89 6.72
N ASP A 36 -1.50 16.90 7.61
CA ASP A 36 -0.40 17.85 7.76
C ASP A 36 0.87 17.19 8.31
N GLN A 37 0.72 16.24 9.25
CA GLN A 37 1.86 15.49 9.83
C GLN A 37 2.50 14.58 8.77
N ILE A 38 1.70 13.95 7.92
CA ILE A 38 2.20 13.11 6.82
C ILE A 38 2.97 13.97 5.82
N GLU A 39 2.42 15.13 5.43
CA GLU A 39 3.10 16.06 4.51
C GLU A 39 4.41 16.59 5.12
N ALA A 40 4.44 16.89 6.42
CA ALA A 40 5.66 17.26 7.13
C ALA A 40 6.73 16.16 7.11
N LEU A 41 6.34 14.89 7.26
CA LEU A 41 7.27 13.75 7.18
C LEU A 41 7.84 13.55 5.77
N MET A 42 7.19 14.06 4.73
CA MET A 42 7.70 14.01 3.35
C MET A 42 8.74 15.10 3.05
N SER A 43 8.91 16.09 3.93
CA SER A 43 9.86 17.19 3.74
C SER A 43 11.34 16.78 3.86
N SER A 44 11.60 15.61 4.43
CA SER A 44 12.94 15.04 4.58
C SER A 44 12.94 13.58 4.15
N PRO A 45 14.02 13.08 3.52
CA PRO A 45 14.14 11.66 3.22
C PRO A 45 14.48 10.82 4.48
N LEU A 46 14.86 11.44 5.61
CA LEU A 46 15.27 10.71 6.82
C LEU A 46 14.14 9.84 7.40
N PRO A 47 12.90 10.35 7.64
CA PRO A 47 11.79 9.52 8.09
C PRO A 47 11.47 8.38 7.13
N VAL A 48 11.59 8.62 5.83
CA VAL A 48 11.37 7.62 4.77
C VAL A 48 12.40 6.49 4.87
N GLY A 49 13.66 6.82 5.10
CA GLY A 49 14.73 5.85 5.32
C GLY A 49 14.47 4.94 6.51
N PHE A 50 14.09 5.50 7.66
CA PHE A 50 13.71 4.70 8.84
C PHE A 50 12.45 3.86 8.60
N ALA A 51 11.44 4.41 7.92
CA ALA A 51 10.22 3.68 7.58
C ALA A 51 10.49 2.50 6.64
N LEU A 52 11.44 2.61 5.71
CA LEU A 52 11.86 1.49 4.88
C LEU A 52 12.51 0.37 5.70
N ILE A 53 13.34 0.71 6.70
CA ILE A 53 13.90 -0.27 7.64
C ILE A 53 12.78 -0.97 8.43
N VAL A 54 11.82 -0.20 8.95
CA VAL A 54 10.64 -0.76 9.64
C VAL A 54 9.86 -1.71 8.73
N THR A 55 9.64 -1.31 7.47
CA THR A 55 9.00 -2.16 6.46
C THR A 55 9.74 -3.48 6.29
N ALA A 56 11.06 -3.44 6.16
CA ALA A 56 11.87 -4.66 6.03
C ALA A 56 11.68 -5.60 7.24
N VAL A 57 11.73 -5.05 8.45
CA VAL A 57 11.54 -5.82 9.69
C VAL A 57 10.14 -6.46 9.74
N VAL A 58 9.08 -5.69 9.46
CA VAL A 58 7.69 -6.18 9.44
C VAL A 58 7.52 -7.31 8.41
N LEU A 59 8.11 -7.15 7.22
CA LEU A 59 8.06 -8.17 6.17
C LEU A 59 8.80 -9.46 6.55
N LEU A 60 9.94 -9.36 7.24
CA LEU A 60 10.70 -10.53 7.70
C LEU A 60 9.98 -11.25 8.85
N ILE A 61 9.41 -10.51 9.80
CA ILE A 61 8.67 -11.06 10.94
C ILE A 61 7.40 -11.78 10.46
N SER A 62 6.60 -11.13 9.62
CA SER A 62 5.35 -11.71 9.11
C SER A 62 5.56 -13.03 8.36
N GLN A 63 6.66 -13.15 7.61
CA GLN A 63 7.01 -14.41 6.94
C GLN A 63 7.37 -15.55 7.89
N ARG A 64 7.85 -15.25 9.10
CA ARG A 64 8.17 -16.28 10.12
C ARG A 64 6.96 -16.66 10.97
N LEU A 65 6.04 -15.74 11.18
CA LEU A 65 4.86 -15.94 12.04
C LEU A 65 3.61 -16.43 11.28
N GLN A 66 3.73 -16.62 9.97
CA GLN A 66 2.61 -17.03 9.14
C GLN A 66 2.02 -18.38 9.54
N ARG A 67 0.70 -18.51 9.35
CA ARG A 67 -0.05 -19.74 9.63
C ARG A 67 -0.84 -20.29 8.43
N ASP A 68 -0.74 -19.64 7.26
CA ASP A 68 -1.18 -20.07 5.91
C ASP A 68 -2.43 -21.00 5.84
N ALA A 69 -3.51 -20.68 6.56
CA ALA A 69 -4.66 -21.59 6.69
C ALA A 69 -5.96 -21.06 6.07
N LEU A 70 -6.17 -19.74 6.07
CA LEU A 70 -7.50 -19.15 5.81
C LEU A 70 -7.57 -18.43 4.46
N THR A 71 -8.74 -18.51 3.83
CA THR A 71 -9.17 -17.63 2.74
C THR A 71 -9.81 -16.36 3.28
N ILE A 72 -9.94 -15.32 2.45
CA ILE A 72 -10.55 -14.05 2.91
C ILE A 72 -11.99 -14.23 3.40
N ARG A 73 -12.70 -15.22 2.85
CA ARG A 73 -14.07 -15.57 3.25
C ARG A 73 -14.12 -16.34 4.56
N GLU A 74 -13.02 -16.80 5.12
CA GLU A 74 -13.02 -17.49 6.41
C GLU A 74 -12.65 -16.56 7.56
N VAL A 75 -12.02 -15.43 7.26
CA VAL A 75 -11.58 -14.45 8.26
C VAL A 75 -12.77 -13.69 8.86
N SER A 76 -12.71 -13.48 10.17
CA SER A 76 -13.70 -12.72 10.93
C SER A 76 -13.60 -11.22 10.64
N TRP A 77 -14.71 -10.49 10.77
CA TRP A 77 -14.74 -9.04 10.53
C TRP A 77 -13.77 -8.26 11.44
N PRO A 78 -13.69 -8.51 12.77
CA PRO A 78 -12.72 -7.84 13.63
C PRO A 78 -11.27 -8.09 13.20
N THR A 79 -10.96 -9.30 12.73
CA THR A 79 -9.63 -9.63 12.21
C THR A 79 -9.30 -8.80 10.96
N VAL A 80 -10.27 -8.56 10.08
CA VAL A 80 -10.07 -7.68 8.90
C VAL A 80 -9.82 -6.23 9.30
N ALA A 81 -10.41 -5.75 10.39
CA ALA A 81 -10.11 -4.41 10.91
C ALA A 81 -8.62 -4.26 11.29
N ILE A 82 -7.97 -5.33 11.76
CA ILE A 82 -6.51 -5.34 12.02
C ILE A 82 -5.74 -5.09 10.72
N ILE A 83 -6.10 -5.75 9.62
CA ILE A 83 -5.49 -5.50 8.30
C ILE A 83 -5.67 -4.03 7.90
N GLY A 84 -6.82 -3.44 8.20
CA GLY A 84 -7.08 -2.02 8.01
C GLY A 84 -6.18 -1.11 8.85
N LEU A 85 -5.86 -1.48 10.09
CA LEU A 85 -4.89 -0.76 10.93
C LEU A 85 -3.47 -0.82 10.34
N PHE A 86 -3.05 -1.97 9.84
CA PHE A 86 -1.78 -2.08 9.09
C PHE A 86 -1.77 -1.17 7.85
N GLN A 87 -2.91 -1.05 7.16
CA GLN A 87 -3.06 -0.11 6.05
C GLN A 87 -2.98 1.35 6.49
N ALA A 88 -3.58 1.69 7.64
CA ALA A 88 -3.54 3.04 8.21
C ALA A 88 -2.11 3.45 8.61
N VAL A 89 -1.33 2.56 9.20
CA VAL A 89 0.10 2.83 9.48
C VAL A 89 0.89 3.05 8.18
N ALA A 90 0.47 2.43 7.09
CA ALA A 90 1.15 2.54 5.80
C ALA A 90 0.91 3.86 5.05
N ILE A 91 0.19 4.82 5.63
CA ILE A 91 0.17 6.20 5.13
C ILE A 91 1.48 6.92 5.41
N LEU A 92 2.26 6.45 6.39
CA LEU A 92 3.56 7.03 6.71
C LEU A 92 4.52 6.84 5.53
N PRO A 93 5.19 7.92 5.07
CA PRO A 93 6.04 7.84 3.89
C PRO A 93 7.22 6.90 4.14
N GLY A 94 7.46 5.99 3.19
CA GLY A 94 8.46 4.93 3.30
C GLY A 94 7.94 3.61 3.90
N ILE A 95 6.75 3.60 4.53
CA ILE A 95 6.08 2.34 4.88
C ILE A 95 5.42 1.76 3.62
N SER A 96 5.74 0.51 3.28
CA SER A 96 5.13 -0.14 2.12
C SER A 96 3.68 -0.54 2.41
N ARG A 97 2.70 0.11 1.75
CA ARG A 97 1.28 -0.26 1.88
C ARG A 97 0.99 -1.71 1.52
N SER A 98 1.47 -2.19 0.37
CA SER A 98 1.31 -3.60 0.01
C SER A 98 2.03 -4.51 1.01
N GLY A 99 3.24 -4.16 1.43
CA GLY A 99 4.00 -4.92 2.44
C GLY A 99 3.26 -5.04 3.77
N SER A 100 2.80 -3.93 4.34
CA SER A 100 2.08 -3.87 5.61
C SER A 100 0.76 -4.62 5.56
N THR A 101 -0.02 -4.46 4.49
CA THR A 101 -1.33 -5.14 4.38
C THR A 101 -1.20 -6.63 4.09
N ILE A 102 -0.20 -7.05 3.32
CA ILE A 102 0.15 -8.47 3.16
C ILE A 102 0.61 -9.03 4.50
N ALA A 103 1.53 -8.36 5.20
CA ALA A 103 2.02 -8.77 6.51
C ALA A 103 0.87 -8.91 7.52
N GLY A 104 -0.02 -7.91 7.60
CA GLY A 104 -1.22 -7.96 8.44
C GLY A 104 -2.12 -9.15 8.08
N GLY A 105 -2.34 -9.40 6.79
CA GLY A 105 -3.09 -10.56 6.30
C GLY A 105 -2.47 -11.90 6.73
N LEU A 106 -1.16 -12.06 6.57
CA LEU A 106 -0.44 -13.27 6.98
C LEU A 106 -0.49 -13.50 8.49
N LEU A 107 -0.35 -12.43 9.28
CA LEU A 107 -0.47 -12.47 10.75
C LEU A 107 -1.91 -12.80 11.19
N CYS A 108 -2.90 -12.41 10.38
CA CYS A 108 -4.29 -12.80 10.55
C CYS A 108 -4.60 -14.23 10.07
N GLY A 109 -3.60 -14.96 9.57
CA GLY A 109 -3.72 -16.36 9.15
C GLY A 109 -4.16 -16.56 7.70
N LEU A 110 -4.26 -15.50 6.90
CA LEU A 110 -4.56 -15.62 5.48
C LEU A 110 -3.45 -16.38 4.75
N GLN A 111 -3.85 -17.21 3.78
CA GLN A 111 -2.94 -17.75 2.78
C GLN A 111 -2.26 -16.59 2.03
N ARG A 112 -0.98 -16.74 1.65
CA ARG A 112 -0.22 -15.70 0.94
C ARG A 112 -0.91 -15.16 -0.30
N SER A 113 -1.47 -16.03 -1.13
CA SER A 113 -2.22 -15.65 -2.34
C SER A 113 -3.42 -14.77 -1.97
N GLU A 114 -4.15 -15.15 -0.93
CA GLU A 114 -5.33 -14.43 -0.43
C GLU A 114 -4.97 -13.10 0.23
N ALA A 115 -3.91 -13.05 1.05
CA ALA A 115 -3.39 -11.81 1.63
C ALA A 115 -2.94 -10.82 0.54
N THR A 116 -2.27 -11.33 -0.49
CA THR A 116 -1.82 -10.54 -1.65
C THR A 116 -3.01 -10.01 -2.45
N ARG A 117 -3.95 -10.88 -2.79
CA ARG A 117 -5.18 -10.52 -3.51
C ARG A 117 -5.97 -9.48 -2.73
N PHE A 118 -6.22 -9.71 -1.44
CA PHE A 118 -6.96 -8.78 -0.59
C PHE A 118 -6.24 -7.44 -0.44
N SER A 119 -4.91 -7.43 -0.26
CA SER A 119 -4.08 -6.21 -0.24
C SER A 119 -4.26 -5.36 -1.51
N PHE A 120 -4.39 -5.98 -2.68
CA PHE A 120 -4.67 -5.26 -3.92
C PHE A 120 -6.10 -4.76 -4.01
N LEU A 121 -7.08 -5.52 -3.53
CA LEU A 121 -8.49 -5.09 -3.54
C LEU A 121 -8.71 -3.86 -2.65
N ILE A 122 -8.16 -3.85 -1.43
CA ILE A 122 -8.28 -2.70 -0.50
C ILE A 122 -7.47 -1.48 -0.96
N ALA A 123 -6.47 -1.67 -1.82
CA ALA A 123 -5.72 -0.58 -2.44
C ALA A 123 -6.60 0.33 -3.31
N ILE A 124 -7.60 -0.25 -3.97
CA ILE A 124 -8.42 0.45 -4.96
C ILE A 124 -9.21 1.59 -4.29
N PRO A 125 -10.02 1.35 -3.25
CA PRO A 125 -10.71 2.44 -2.58
C PRO A 125 -9.75 3.36 -1.80
N ALA A 126 -8.64 2.85 -1.24
CA ALA A 126 -7.68 3.69 -0.52
C ALA A 126 -6.96 4.69 -1.45
N ILE A 127 -6.34 4.21 -2.53
CA ILE A 127 -5.62 5.05 -3.50
C ILE A 127 -6.62 5.87 -4.32
N GLY A 128 -7.75 5.28 -4.71
CA GLY A 128 -8.82 6.00 -5.41
C GLY A 128 -9.36 7.16 -4.59
N GLY A 129 -9.62 6.94 -3.30
CA GLY A 129 -10.04 7.99 -2.37
C GLY A 129 -9.01 9.10 -2.24
N ALA A 130 -7.73 8.76 -2.02
CA ALA A 130 -6.65 9.75 -1.97
C ALA A 130 -6.51 10.55 -3.29
N THR A 131 -6.69 9.88 -4.43
CA THR A 131 -6.65 10.52 -5.76
C THR A 131 -7.82 11.49 -5.93
N ILE A 132 -9.02 11.13 -5.50
CA ILE A 132 -10.21 12.01 -5.55
C ILE A 132 -9.99 13.25 -4.67
N VAL A 133 -9.45 13.08 -3.47
CA VAL A 133 -9.14 14.20 -2.56
C VAL A 133 -8.15 15.15 -3.23
N LYS A 134 -7.01 14.64 -3.73
CA LYS A 134 -6.01 15.50 -4.40
C LYS A 134 -6.55 16.12 -5.70
N ALA A 135 -7.39 15.42 -6.46
CA ALA A 135 -8.04 15.99 -7.64
C ALA A 135 -8.98 17.15 -7.27
N LYS A 136 -9.70 17.04 -6.14
CA LYS A 136 -10.53 18.13 -5.63
C LYS A 136 -9.69 19.35 -5.25
N ASP A 137 -8.56 19.17 -4.57
CA ASP A 137 -7.64 20.25 -4.19
C ASP A 137 -7.12 21.00 -5.45
N LEU A 138 -6.90 20.30 -6.56
CA LEU A 138 -6.49 20.91 -7.84
C LEU A 138 -7.63 21.69 -8.50
N LEU A 139 -8.85 21.13 -8.51
CA LEU A 139 -10.01 21.74 -9.14
C LEU A 139 -10.58 22.92 -8.35
N SER A 140 -10.40 22.94 -7.02
CA SER A 140 -10.79 24.07 -6.16
C SER A 140 -9.83 25.25 -6.26
N GLY A 141 -8.68 25.09 -6.93
CA GLY A 141 -7.64 26.10 -7.03
C GLY A 141 -6.76 26.20 -5.78
N GLU A 142 -6.92 25.31 -4.79
CA GLU A 142 -6.01 25.21 -3.64
C GLU A 142 -4.61 24.75 -4.06
N ALA A 143 -4.53 23.94 -5.12
CA ALA A 143 -3.29 23.57 -5.80
C ALA A 143 -3.31 24.09 -7.24
N ALA A 144 -2.55 25.16 -7.50
CA ALA A 144 -2.44 25.72 -8.85
C ALA A 144 -1.54 24.83 -9.73
N VAL A 145 -2.05 24.45 -10.91
CA VAL A 145 -1.26 23.79 -11.97
C VAL A 145 -1.16 24.75 -13.13
N SER A 146 0.07 25.10 -13.51
CA SER A 146 0.33 25.93 -14.68
C SER A 146 0.06 25.16 -15.97
N ALA A 147 -0.29 25.87 -17.05
CA ALA A 147 -0.52 25.24 -18.36
C ALA A 147 0.72 24.47 -18.87
N GLN A 148 1.91 24.89 -18.44
CA GLN A 148 3.20 24.30 -18.77
C GLN A 148 3.43 22.95 -18.07
N GLU A 149 2.78 22.69 -16.93
CA GLU A 149 2.92 21.45 -16.16
C GLU A 149 1.99 20.34 -16.66
N ILE A 150 0.92 20.68 -17.41
CA ILE A 150 -0.06 19.70 -17.92
C ILE A 150 0.62 18.63 -18.80
N GLY A 151 1.53 19.04 -19.69
CA GLY A 151 2.26 18.11 -20.57
C GLY A 151 3.09 17.10 -19.79
N PRO A 152 4.03 17.54 -18.92
CA PRO A 152 4.79 16.66 -18.04
C PRO A 152 3.93 15.75 -17.15
N LEU A 153 2.83 16.26 -16.57
CA LEU A 153 1.92 15.47 -15.74
C LEU A 153 1.21 14.36 -16.54
N ALA A 154 0.79 14.65 -17.77
CA ALA A 154 0.16 13.66 -18.64
C ALA A 154 1.15 12.54 -19.00
N VAL A 155 2.37 12.91 -19.41
CA VAL A 155 3.44 11.94 -19.72
C VAL A 155 3.79 11.11 -18.49
N GLY A 156 3.99 11.75 -17.33
CA GLY A 156 4.28 11.08 -16.07
C GLY A 156 3.17 10.11 -15.66
N THR A 157 1.91 10.46 -15.88
CA THR A 157 0.75 9.60 -15.62
C THR A 157 0.76 8.35 -16.49
N VAL A 158 0.95 8.51 -17.82
CA VAL A 158 1.00 7.39 -18.76
C VAL A 158 2.18 6.47 -18.46
N VAL A 159 3.37 7.03 -18.24
CA VAL A 159 4.57 6.26 -17.90
C VAL A 159 4.37 5.51 -16.58
N SER A 160 3.87 6.19 -15.54
CA SER A 160 3.60 5.56 -14.24
C SER A 160 2.57 4.44 -14.34
N PHE A 161 1.54 4.59 -15.19
CA PHE A 161 0.58 3.53 -15.45
C PHE A 161 1.25 2.30 -16.09
N LEU A 162 2.02 2.49 -17.17
CA LEU A 162 2.68 1.39 -17.87
C LEU A 162 3.72 0.68 -17.00
N VAL A 163 4.59 1.45 -16.34
CA VAL A 163 5.60 0.91 -15.40
C VAL A 163 4.90 0.23 -14.22
N GLY A 164 3.83 0.82 -13.70
CA GLY A 164 3.00 0.25 -12.64
C GLY A 164 2.41 -1.12 -13.01
N LEU A 165 1.97 -1.32 -14.25
CA LEU A 165 1.50 -2.63 -14.73
C LEU A 165 2.61 -3.68 -14.73
N VAL A 166 3.82 -3.31 -15.14
CA VAL A 166 4.99 -4.21 -15.14
C VAL A 166 5.40 -4.53 -13.70
N ALA A 167 5.53 -3.51 -12.86
CA ALA A 167 5.89 -3.64 -11.45
C ALA A 167 4.88 -4.49 -10.67
N LEU A 168 3.58 -4.32 -10.94
CA LEU A 168 2.52 -5.12 -10.34
C LEU A 168 2.66 -6.60 -10.70
N LYS A 169 2.88 -6.92 -11.99
CA LYS A 169 3.10 -8.31 -12.42
C LYS A 169 4.37 -8.90 -11.79
N ALA A 170 5.45 -8.12 -11.68
CA ALA A 170 6.67 -8.55 -11.01
C ALA A 170 6.43 -8.82 -9.51
N LEU A 171 5.72 -7.92 -8.82
CA LEU A 171 5.37 -8.09 -7.41
C LEU A 171 4.56 -9.36 -7.17
N ILE A 172 3.54 -9.61 -8.00
CA ILE A 172 2.74 -10.85 -7.90
C ILE A 172 3.65 -12.08 -8.03
N ARG A 173 4.56 -12.12 -9.00
CA ARG A 173 5.50 -13.25 -9.15
C ARG A 173 6.41 -13.41 -7.93
N VAL A 174 6.94 -12.32 -7.39
CA VAL A 174 7.81 -12.36 -6.20
C VAL A 174 7.06 -12.91 -5.00
N VAL A 175 5.82 -12.46 -4.76
CA VAL A 175 5.04 -12.92 -3.62
C VAL A 175 4.58 -14.37 -3.80
N SER A 176 4.07 -14.73 -4.98
CA SER A 176 3.68 -16.11 -5.30
C SER A 176 4.84 -17.09 -5.23
N ALA A 177 6.08 -16.66 -5.50
CA ALA A 177 7.28 -17.49 -5.38
C ALA A 177 7.86 -17.55 -3.95
N ASN A 178 7.17 -17.02 -2.95
CA ASN A 178 7.67 -16.90 -1.57
C ASN A 178 9.01 -16.14 -1.46
N ARG A 179 9.17 -15.10 -2.28
CA ARG A 179 10.39 -14.28 -2.36
C ARG A 179 10.22 -12.91 -1.73
N LEU A 180 9.26 -12.73 -0.82
CA LEU A 180 9.00 -11.44 -0.18
C LEU A 180 10.21 -10.95 0.67
N HIS A 181 11.07 -11.86 1.14
CA HIS A 181 12.35 -11.52 1.77
C HIS A 181 13.31 -10.74 0.84
N TRP A 182 13.23 -10.91 -0.49
CA TRP A 182 14.01 -10.08 -1.43
C TRP A 182 13.57 -8.62 -1.38
N PHE A 183 12.26 -8.39 -1.30
CA PHE A 183 11.72 -7.05 -1.14
C PHE A 183 12.08 -6.46 0.23
N ALA A 184 12.09 -7.27 1.28
CA ALA A 184 12.57 -6.83 2.59
C ALA A 184 14.06 -6.44 2.55
N GLY A 185 14.91 -7.21 1.85
CA GLY A 185 16.32 -6.87 1.64
C GLY A 185 16.50 -5.56 0.88
N TYR A 186 15.69 -5.32 -0.15
CA TYR A 186 15.63 -4.02 -0.84
C TYR A 186 15.26 -2.88 0.12
N CYS A 187 14.18 -3.03 0.90
CA CYS A 187 13.75 -1.99 1.84
C CYS A 187 14.84 -1.70 2.90
N LEU A 188 15.49 -2.74 3.43
CA LEU A 188 16.55 -2.57 4.41
C LEU A 188 17.76 -1.84 3.82
N THR A 189 18.22 -2.26 2.65
CA THR A 189 19.38 -1.65 1.98
C THR A 189 19.10 -0.22 1.54
N ALA A 190 17.95 0.04 0.90
CA ALA A 190 17.52 1.38 0.52
C ALA A 190 17.32 2.29 1.75
N GLY A 191 16.71 1.77 2.82
CA GLY A 191 16.51 2.51 4.05
C GLY A 191 17.82 2.91 4.73
N LEU A 192 18.75 1.94 4.89
CA LEU A 192 20.08 2.21 5.44
C LEU A 192 20.88 3.18 4.56
N ALA A 193 20.82 3.02 3.24
CA ALA A 193 21.50 3.93 2.31
C ALA A 193 20.96 5.36 2.42
N THR A 194 19.64 5.54 2.48
CA THR A 194 19.01 6.85 2.66
C THR A 194 19.39 7.49 4.00
N VAL A 195 19.35 6.73 5.09
CA VAL A 195 19.74 7.23 6.42
C VAL A 195 21.22 7.61 6.45
N ALA A 196 22.10 6.75 5.92
CA ALA A 196 23.52 7.02 5.87
C ALA A 196 23.83 8.24 5.00
N TRP A 197 23.21 8.34 3.82
CA TRP A 197 23.38 9.50 2.93
C TRP A 197 22.95 10.79 3.61
N GLN A 198 21.81 10.81 4.29
CA GLN A 198 21.28 12.02 4.94
C GLN A 198 22.05 12.42 6.21
N LEU A 199 22.79 11.50 6.84
CA LEU A 199 23.60 11.78 8.04
C LEU A 199 25.08 12.06 7.74
N LEU A 200 25.58 11.55 6.60
CA LEU A 200 26.97 11.72 6.16
C LEU A 200 27.13 12.81 5.08
N GLY A 201 26.03 13.27 4.49
CA GLY A 201 25.93 14.38 3.56
C GLY A 201 24.92 15.42 4.03
#